data_AF-A0A841QJP2-F1
#
_entry.id   AF-A0A841QJP2-F1
#
_cell.length_a   1.000
_cell.length_b   1.000
_cell.length_c   1.000
_cell.angle_alpha   90.00
_cell.angle_beta   90.00
_cell.angle_gamma   90.00
#
_symmetry.space_group_name_H-M   'P 1'
#
loop_
_entity.id
_entity.type
_entity.pdbx_description
1 polymer ?
#
loop_
_entity_poly.entity_id
_entity_poly.type
_entity_poly.pdbx_seq_one_letter_code
_entity_poly.pdbx_strand_id
1 'polypeptide(L)'
;MRDRSRAEIEQKLRDIDLDSSLVSRVAAGAGLRGEAARKFAHDNKNLVNLTDGQQKRLLQVNLPRYEAIVRRGSHVHLTQNEFDALVSFVYNPGRGWPGVRAAINSGDKRKAVRIIEEQVRSKGKVLRGLVKRRHDEAMLLLEGRY
;
A
#
# COMPACT_ATOMS: atom_id res chain seq x y z
N MET A 1 8.57 -2.92 -6.28
CA MET A 1 7.27 -3.63 -6.16
C MET A 1 7.18 -4.55 -7.36
N ARG A 2 6.98 -5.86 -7.17
CA ARG A 2 6.77 -6.77 -8.31
C ARG A 2 5.41 -6.43 -8.92
N ASP A 3 5.34 -6.25 -10.24
CA ASP A 3 4.07 -5.99 -10.90
C ASP A 3 3.14 -7.20 -10.73
N ARG A 4 1.86 -6.92 -10.50
CA ARG A 4 0.84 -7.96 -10.36
C ARG A 4 0.61 -8.58 -11.74
N SER A 5 0.47 -9.90 -11.78
CA SER A 5 0.14 -10.58 -13.03
C SER A 5 -1.29 -10.21 -13.46
N ARG A 6 -1.58 -10.36 -14.75
CA ARG A 6 -2.95 -10.18 -15.26
C ARG A 6 -3.94 -11.08 -14.52
N ALA A 7 -3.59 -12.36 -14.34
CA ALA A 7 -4.43 -13.32 -13.64
C ALA A 7 -4.71 -12.92 -12.18
N GLU A 8 -3.69 -12.41 -11.45
CA GLU A 8 -3.87 -11.90 -10.09
C GLU A 8 -4.81 -10.69 -10.04
N ILE A 9 -4.74 -9.80 -11.03
CA ILE A 9 -5.64 -8.65 -11.14
C ILE A 9 -7.06 -9.14 -11.43
N GLU A 10 -7.24 -10.04 -12.40
CA GLU A 10 -8.55 -10.57 -12.75
C GLU A 10 -9.22 -11.25 -11.57
N GLN A 11 -8.50 -12.10 -10.84
CA GLN A 11 -9.03 -12.77 -9.65
C GLN A 11 -9.50 -11.76 -8.60
N LYS A 12 -8.67 -10.76 -8.27
CA LYS A 12 -9.04 -9.72 -7.29
C LYS A 12 -10.25 -8.89 -7.71
N LEU A 13 -10.45 -8.67 -9.00
CA LEU A 13 -11.62 -7.96 -9.51
C LEU A 13 -12.88 -8.83 -9.44
N ARG A 14 -12.76 -10.15 -9.64
CA ARG A 14 -13.86 -11.10 -9.40
C ARG A 14 -14.23 -11.18 -7.92
N ASP A 15 -13.23 -11.14 -7.02
CA ASP A 15 -13.44 -11.17 -5.57
C ASP A 15 -14.22 -9.94 -5.04
N ILE A 16 -14.36 -8.88 -5.84
CA ILE A 16 -15.20 -7.71 -5.53
C ILE A 16 -16.49 -7.67 -6.35
N ASP A 17 -16.90 -8.80 -6.92
CA ASP A 17 -18.14 -8.98 -7.69
C ASP A 17 -18.20 -8.10 -8.96
N LEU A 18 -17.04 -7.85 -9.58
CA LEU A 18 -17.00 -7.11 -10.84
C LEU A 18 -17.39 -8.03 -12.00
N ASP A 19 -18.21 -7.50 -12.93
CA ASP A 19 -18.65 -8.25 -14.11
C ASP A 19 -17.47 -8.80 -14.93
N SER A 20 -17.60 -10.02 -15.46
CA SER A 20 -16.51 -10.72 -16.15
C SER A 20 -16.00 -9.99 -17.40
N SER A 21 -16.87 -9.26 -18.12
CA SER A 21 -16.47 -8.43 -19.25
C SER A 21 -15.63 -7.24 -18.78
N LEU A 22 -16.05 -6.59 -17.69
CA LEU A 22 -15.31 -5.49 -17.08
C LEU A 22 -13.95 -5.96 -16.51
N VAL A 23 -13.91 -7.13 -15.85
CA VAL A 23 -12.68 -7.73 -15.32
C VAL A 23 -11.61 -7.83 -16.41
N SER A 24 -11.95 -8.43 -17.55
CA SER A 24 -11.00 -8.63 -18.64
C SER A 24 -10.51 -7.30 -19.25
N ARG A 25 -11.41 -6.31 -19.37
CA ARG A 25 -11.06 -4.97 -19.88
C ARG A 25 -10.16 -4.20 -18.92
N VAL A 26 -10.46 -4.22 -17.62
CA VAL A 26 -9.62 -3.55 -16.60
C VAL A 26 -8.26 -4.24 -16.51
N ALA A 27 -8.22 -5.56 -16.52
CA ALA A 27 -6.99 -6.34 -16.47
C ALA A 27 -6.12 -6.22 -17.73
N ALA A 28 -6.65 -5.70 -18.84
CA ALA A 28 -5.85 -5.39 -20.03
C ALA A 28 -4.76 -4.33 -19.77
N GLY A 29 -4.89 -3.53 -18.71
CA GLY A 29 -3.84 -2.61 -18.26
C GLY A 29 -2.65 -3.28 -17.56
N ALA A 30 -2.76 -4.58 -17.23
CA ALA A 30 -1.72 -5.31 -16.50
C ALA A 30 -0.38 -5.29 -17.26
N GLY A 31 0.70 -4.94 -16.54
CA GLY A 31 2.05 -4.91 -17.10
C GLY A 31 2.37 -3.70 -17.98
N LEU A 32 1.40 -2.85 -18.31
CA LEU A 32 1.66 -1.60 -19.02
C LEU A 32 2.47 -0.64 -18.13
N ARG A 33 3.41 0.09 -18.73
CA ARG A 33 4.26 1.08 -18.05
C ARG A 33 4.42 2.33 -18.90
N GLY A 34 4.90 3.41 -18.27
CA GLY A 34 5.22 4.66 -18.97
C GLY A 34 4.02 5.21 -19.74
N GLU A 35 4.24 5.56 -21.01
CA GLU A 35 3.21 6.17 -21.86
C GLU A 35 2.05 5.22 -22.17
N ALA A 36 2.33 3.93 -22.38
CA ALA A 36 1.27 2.94 -22.63
C ALA A 36 0.28 2.86 -21.46
N ALA A 37 0.78 2.90 -20.21
CA ALA A 37 -0.08 2.92 -19.03
C ALA A 37 -0.89 4.22 -18.92
N ARG A 38 -0.29 5.38 -19.25
CA ARG A 38 -0.99 6.67 -19.23
C ARG A 38 -2.11 6.70 -20.27
N LYS A 39 -1.81 6.28 -21.50
CA LYS A 39 -2.79 6.21 -22.58
C LYS A 39 -3.93 5.27 -22.22
N PHE A 40 -3.62 4.07 -21.72
CA PHE A 40 -4.64 3.12 -21.27
C PHE A 40 -5.56 3.73 -20.20
N ALA A 41 -4.98 4.37 -19.17
CA ALA A 41 -5.77 5.00 -18.10
C ALA A 41 -6.62 6.17 -18.63
N HIS A 42 -6.09 6.98 -19.53
CA HIS A 42 -6.81 8.08 -20.17
C HIS A 42 -8.01 7.58 -20.98
N ASP A 43 -7.78 6.62 -21.87
CA ASP A 43 -8.81 6.08 -22.77
C ASP A 43 -9.88 5.29 -22.01
N ASN A 44 -9.55 4.76 -20.83
CA ASN A 44 -10.43 3.93 -20.01
C ASN A 44 -10.85 4.62 -18.69
N LYS A 45 -10.77 5.95 -18.60
CA LYS A 45 -11.03 6.69 -17.35
C LYS A 45 -12.43 6.45 -16.73
N ASN A 46 -13.41 6.08 -17.56
CA ASN A 46 -14.79 5.78 -17.15
C ASN A 46 -15.13 4.28 -17.25
N LEU A 47 -14.13 3.41 -17.44
CA LEU A 47 -14.32 1.97 -17.67
C LEU A 47 -14.93 1.26 -16.44
N VAL A 48 -14.56 1.71 -15.25
CA VAL A 48 -14.99 1.08 -13.99
C VAL A 48 -15.42 2.15 -13.00
N ASN A 49 -16.58 1.94 -12.39
CA ASN A 49 -17.05 2.74 -11.27
C ASN A 49 -17.42 1.78 -10.13
N LEU A 50 -16.64 1.81 -9.05
CA LEU A 50 -16.81 0.89 -7.92
C LEU A 50 -17.72 1.52 -6.88
N THR A 51 -18.69 0.75 -6.37
CA THR A 51 -19.45 1.15 -5.18
C THR A 51 -18.53 1.23 -3.96
N ASP A 52 -18.91 1.97 -2.93
CA ASP A 52 -18.15 2.05 -1.67
C ASP A 52 -17.86 0.66 -1.08
N GLY A 53 -18.81 -0.27 -1.20
CA GLY A 53 -18.64 -1.66 -0.78
C GLY A 53 -17.52 -2.36 -1.57
N GLN A 54 -17.50 -2.20 -2.89
CA GLN A 54 -16.47 -2.77 -3.75
C GLN A 54 -15.10 -2.11 -3.52
N GLN A 55 -15.05 -0.81 -3.27
CA GLN A 55 -13.81 -0.11 -2.93
C GLN A 55 -13.21 -0.64 -1.62
N LYS A 56 -14.05 -0.82 -0.59
CA LYS A 56 -13.63 -1.41 0.70
C LYS A 56 -13.16 -2.85 0.52
N ARG A 57 -13.91 -3.69 -0.21
CA ARG A 57 -13.50 -5.06 -0.51
C ARG A 57 -12.19 -5.10 -1.29
N LEU A 58 -12.00 -4.21 -2.26
CA LEU A 58 -10.76 -4.12 -3.01
C LEU A 58 -9.57 -3.80 -2.10
N LEU A 59 -9.73 -2.91 -1.12
CA LEU A 59 -8.71 -2.68 -0.11
C LEU A 59 -8.46 -3.96 0.72
N GLN A 60 -9.52 -4.59 1.22
CA GLN A 60 -9.44 -5.80 2.05
C GLN A 60 -8.71 -6.95 1.34
N VAL A 61 -8.96 -7.21 0.05
CA VAL A 61 -8.24 -8.28 -0.69
C VAL A 61 -6.76 -7.96 -0.94
N ASN A 62 -6.35 -6.70 -0.78
CA ASN A 62 -4.95 -6.30 -0.92
C ASN A 62 -4.18 -6.30 0.41
N LEU A 63 -4.84 -6.02 1.54
CA LEU A 63 -4.21 -5.87 2.86
C LEU A 63 -3.46 -7.13 3.37
N PRO A 64 -3.98 -8.37 3.25
CA PRO A 64 -3.36 -9.56 3.85
C PRO A 64 -1.88 -9.75 3.47
N ARG A 65 -1.49 -9.37 2.25
CA ARG A 65 -0.08 -9.43 1.83
C ARG A 65 0.82 -8.52 2.66
N TYR A 66 0.36 -7.31 2.94
CA TYR A 66 1.14 -6.29 3.66
C TYR A 66 1.12 -6.58 5.16
N GLU A 67 -0.03 -6.99 5.71
CA GLU A 67 -0.14 -7.54 7.06
C GLU A 67 0.86 -8.68 7.29
N ALA A 68 0.93 -9.64 6.37
CA ALA A 68 1.83 -10.78 6.50
C ALA A 68 3.32 -10.37 6.43
N ILE A 69 3.66 -9.30 5.70
CA ILE A 69 5.02 -8.73 5.72
C ILE A 69 5.36 -8.20 7.12
N VAL A 70 4.43 -7.47 7.74
CA VAL A 70 4.62 -6.90 9.08
C VAL A 70 4.66 -8.01 10.14
N ARG A 71 3.71 -8.95 10.12
CA ARG A 71 3.65 -10.07 11.08
C ARG A 71 4.91 -10.93 11.03
N ARG A 72 5.39 -11.30 9.83
CA ARG A 72 6.63 -12.10 9.70
C ARG A 72 7.90 -11.31 10.03
N GLY A 73 7.86 -9.98 9.92
CA GLY A 73 9.02 -9.13 10.16
C GLY A 73 9.14 -8.66 11.62
N SER A 74 8.08 -8.77 12.42
CA SER A 74 8.03 -8.26 13.79
C SER A 74 8.14 -9.40 14.78
N HIS A 75 9.17 -9.36 15.62
CA HIS A 75 9.52 -10.42 16.58
C HIS A 75 9.26 -9.98 18.03
N VAL A 76 8.62 -8.82 18.18
CA VAL A 76 8.20 -8.22 19.45
C VAL A 76 6.69 -8.06 19.44
N HIS A 77 6.07 -7.94 20.62
CA HIS A 77 4.66 -7.60 20.71
C HIS A 77 4.43 -6.18 20.16
N LEU A 78 3.39 -6.03 19.33
CA LEU A 78 2.95 -4.75 18.80
C LEU A 78 1.54 -4.46 19.29
N THR A 79 1.28 -3.20 19.65
CA THR A 79 -0.10 -2.75 19.82
C THR A 79 -0.81 -2.72 18.46
N GLN A 80 -2.15 -2.67 18.46
CA GLN A 80 -2.91 -2.57 17.22
C GLN A 80 -2.52 -1.32 16.40
N ASN A 81 -2.36 -0.17 17.05
CA ASN A 81 -1.95 1.08 16.40
C ASN A 81 -0.55 0.97 15.77
N GLU A 82 0.39 0.32 16.45
CA GLU A 82 1.72 0.08 15.90
C GLU A 82 1.64 -0.83 14.67
N PHE A 83 0.87 -1.91 14.75
CA PHE A 83 0.67 -2.80 13.62
C PHE A 83 0.07 -2.07 12.41
N ASP A 84 -0.97 -1.28 12.62
CA ASP A 84 -1.67 -0.52 11.57
C ASP A 84 -0.76 0.53 10.92
N ALA A 85 0.03 1.25 11.72
CA ALA A 85 1.01 2.20 11.22
C ALA A 85 2.05 1.53 10.31
N LEU A 86 2.58 0.38 10.74
CA LEU A 86 3.56 -0.39 9.97
C LEU A 86 2.94 -0.98 8.69
N VAL A 87 1.70 -1.47 8.75
CA VAL A 87 0.98 -1.96 7.55
C VAL A 87 0.77 -0.85 6.55
N SER A 88 0.34 0.35 6.99
CA SER A 88 0.18 1.51 6.11
C SER A 88 1.51 1.92 5.44
N PHE A 89 2.60 1.94 6.21
CA PHE A 89 3.94 2.24 5.71
C PHE A 89 4.44 1.19 4.70
N VAL A 90 4.20 -0.09 4.96
CA VAL A 90 4.59 -1.19 4.06
C VAL A 90 3.72 -1.22 2.80
N TYR A 91 2.46 -0.76 2.87
CA TYR A 91 1.57 -0.65 1.72
C TYR A 91 2.06 0.34 0.66
N ASN A 92 2.59 1.50 1.08
CA ASN A 92 2.96 2.59 0.18
C ASN A 92 4.42 2.51 -0.33
N PRO A 93 5.45 2.99 0.39
CA PRO A 93 6.82 2.94 -0.14
C PRO A 93 7.46 1.57 0.06
N GLY A 94 7.30 0.96 1.25
CA GLY A 94 8.01 -0.26 1.68
C GLY A 94 9.55 -0.20 1.67
N ARG A 95 10.18 0.79 1.03
CA ARG A 95 11.64 0.87 0.82
C ARG A 95 12.43 1.02 2.12
N GLY A 96 11.89 1.72 3.11
CA GLY A 96 12.50 1.86 4.43
C GLY A 96 12.23 0.68 5.37
N TRP A 97 11.43 -0.31 4.95
CA TRP A 97 10.98 -1.39 5.83
C TRP A 97 12.10 -2.17 6.52
N PRO A 98 13.22 -2.55 5.87
CA PRO A 98 14.28 -3.28 6.58
C PRO A 98 14.84 -2.54 7.80
N GLY A 99 15.00 -1.21 7.69
CA GLY A 99 15.48 -0.36 8.78
C GLY A 99 14.42 -0.15 9.86
N VAL A 100 13.17 0.11 9.47
CA VAL A 100 12.03 0.23 10.40
C VAL A 100 11.86 -1.08 11.19
N ARG A 101 11.84 -2.22 10.49
CA ARG A 101 11.75 -3.56 11.08
C ARG A 101 12.85 -3.81 12.11
N ALA A 102 14.11 -3.51 11.77
CA ALA A 102 15.23 -3.67 12.68
C ALA A 102 15.08 -2.78 13.92
N ALA A 103 14.65 -1.53 13.75
CA ALA A 103 14.41 -0.60 14.84
C ALA A 103 13.29 -1.10 15.77
N ILE A 104 12.16 -1.53 15.22
CA ILE A 104 11.03 -2.11 15.97
C ILE A 104 11.46 -3.34 16.78
N ASN A 105 12.17 -4.29 16.16
CA ASN A 105 12.61 -5.51 16.85
C ASN A 105 13.67 -5.24 17.93
N SER A 106 14.38 -4.11 17.84
CA SER A 106 15.31 -3.65 18.90
C SER A 106 14.65 -2.81 20.00
N GLY A 107 13.34 -2.54 19.89
CA GLY A 107 12.62 -1.66 20.82
C GLY A 107 12.80 -0.15 20.58
N ASP A 108 13.63 0.27 19.61
CA ASP A 108 13.88 1.68 19.30
C ASP A 108 12.81 2.25 18.35
N LYS A 109 11.61 2.51 18.90
CA LYS A 109 10.49 3.10 18.15
C LYS A 109 10.82 4.50 17.60
N ARG A 110 11.66 5.28 18.29
CA ARG A 110 12.06 6.62 17.82
C ARG A 110 12.91 6.54 16.56
N LYS A 111 13.79 5.55 16.45
CA LYS A 111 14.53 5.27 15.21
C LYS A 111 13.61 4.82 14.08
N ALA A 112 12.61 3.99 14.38
CA ALA A 112 11.61 3.59 13.39
C ALA A 112 10.88 4.82 12.81
N VAL A 113 10.42 5.74 13.67
CA VAL A 113 9.79 7.00 13.28
C VAL A 113 10.68 7.84 12.36
N ARG A 114 11.94 8.07 12.72
CA ARG A 114 12.87 8.86 11.88
C ARG A 114 12.99 8.28 10.46
N ILE A 115 13.10 6.95 10.36
CA ILE A 115 13.20 6.27 9.06
C ILE A 115 11.90 6.41 8.25
N ILE A 116 10.74 6.34 8.91
CA ILE A 116 9.43 6.53 8.28
C ILE A 116 9.33 7.94 7.71
N GLU A 117 9.64 8.97 8.51
CA GLU A 117 9.58 10.39 8.14
C GLU A 117 10.51 10.77 6.98
N GLU A 118 11.57 10.01 6.73
CA GLU A 118 12.43 10.19 5.56
C GLU A 118 11.82 9.68 4.24
N GLN A 119 10.81 8.79 4.28
CA GLN A 119 10.21 8.20 3.07
C GLN A 119 9.14 9.10 2.42
N VAL A 120 9.55 10.32 2.06
CA VAL A 120 8.68 11.41 1.53
C VAL A 120 8.87 11.70 0.05
N ARG A 121 9.72 10.92 -0.64
CA ARG A 121 10.07 11.15 -2.04
C ARG A 121 9.42 10.16 -2.99
N SER A 122 9.03 10.65 -4.18
CA SER A 122 8.66 9.83 -5.33
C SER A 122 9.34 10.38 -6.57
N LYS A 123 9.98 9.50 -7.36
CA LYS A 123 10.81 9.89 -8.53
C LYS A 123 11.80 11.02 -8.21
N GLY A 124 12.45 10.95 -7.04
CA GLY A 124 13.43 11.93 -6.55
C GLY A 124 12.84 13.20 -5.91
N LYS A 125 11.56 13.51 -6.12
CA LYS A 125 10.91 14.73 -5.63
C LYS A 125 10.21 14.50 -4.30
N VAL A 126 10.33 15.44 -3.36
CA VAL A 126 9.54 15.46 -2.12
C VAL A 126 8.08 15.76 -2.48
N LEU A 127 7.15 14.99 -1.92
CA LEU A 127 5.71 15.22 -2.11
C LEU A 127 5.06 15.63 -0.79
N ARG A 128 4.36 16.77 -0.76
CA ARG A 128 3.65 17.27 0.45
C ARG A 128 2.70 16.23 1.03
N GLY A 129 1.96 15.51 0.18
CA GLY A 129 1.07 14.44 0.61
C GLY A 129 1.79 13.27 1.29
N LEU A 130 3.03 12.96 0.88
CA LEU A 130 3.83 11.94 1.55
C LEU A 130 4.38 12.44 2.87
N VAL A 131 4.79 13.71 2.97
CA VAL A 131 5.21 14.31 4.26
C VAL A 131 4.11 14.18 5.30
N LYS A 132 2.89 14.61 4.97
CA LYS A 132 1.73 14.46 5.87
C LYS A 132 1.49 12.99 6.22
N ARG A 133 1.42 12.11 5.22
CA ARG A 133 1.18 10.68 5.45
C ARG A 133 2.23 10.03 6.36
N ARG A 134 3.51 10.36 6.21
CA ARG A 134 4.59 9.80 7.04
C ARG A 134 4.52 10.30 8.47
N HIS A 135 4.15 11.57 8.66
CA HIS A 135 3.90 12.11 9.99
C HIS A 135 2.72 11.41 10.67
N ASP A 136 1.59 11.26 9.98
CA ASP A 136 0.41 10.55 10.48
C ASP A 136 0.75 9.10 10.89
N GLU A 137 1.52 8.38 10.06
CA GLU A 137 2.00 7.02 10.38
C GLU A 137 2.97 6.99 11.57
N ALA A 138 3.85 7.98 11.69
CA ALA A 138 4.77 8.10 12.81
C ALA A 138 4.06 8.39 14.14
N MET A 139 3.06 9.28 14.13
CA MET A 139 2.25 9.59 15.30
C MET A 139 1.41 8.40 15.73
N LEU A 140 0.83 7.65 14.78
CA LEU A 140 0.10 6.43 15.09
C LEU A 140 1.02 5.37 15.71
N LEU A 141 2.25 5.23 15.21
CA LEU A 141 3.25 4.28 15.73
C LEU A 141 3.74 4.64 17.14
N LEU A 142 3.97 5.92 17.42
CA LEU A 142 4.62 6.37 18.66
C LEU A 142 3.62 6.72 19.76
N GLU A 143 2.49 7.33 19.38
CA GLU A 143 1.53 7.92 20.30
C GLU A 143 0.15 7.26 20.23
N GLY A 144 -0.10 6.41 19.22
CA GLY A 144 -1.39 5.75 19.05
C GLY A 144 -2.51 6.67 18.57
N ARG A 145 -2.18 7.80 17.92
CA ARG A 145 -3.14 8.79 17.43
C ARG A 145 -2.67 9.44 16.12
N TYR A 146 -3.63 9.97 15.36
CA TYR A 146 -3.40 10.80 14.18
C TYR A 146 -3.22 12.27 14.55
#